data_AF-A0A3M2D773-F1
#
_entry.id   AF-A0A3M2D773-F1
#
_cell.length_a   1.000
_cell.length_b   1.000
_cell.length_c   1.000
_cell.angle_alpha   90.00
_cell.angle_beta   90.00
_cell.angle_gamma   90.00
#
_symmetry.space_group_name_H-M   'P 1'
#
loop_
_entity.id
_entity.type
_entity.pdbx_description
1 polymer ?
#
loop_
_entity_poly.entity_id
_entity_poly.type
_entity_poly.pdbx_seq_one_letter_code
_entity_poly.pdbx_strand_id
1 'polypeptide(L)'
;MRGRVWSIVVLLGVGIFATWVVRVFSVAQAQSAQSNTLTLLGPLACPAAGCAAGQRLNVRAAFSLGGYDPAQSPNVQVCVYTPINWSVPEATFSPSGIISGATYALGDLSACEPAPSGYELKNGASAALGADQFGDALDFAFRIGTNAASSGTLRVRVLERNSNGWVRTQDLFLYLRVIPKTTNVYVANDATACGQFSPCYVNSFDDLANGIGTGLKDAVDAVDAGSVVNLLGEYSIKGQTVIIDKPLTLQGVSNATLTYVGSICDQPMLYLKGGVTLRDLTIKDGACFSPSRDLVVVEPTGDVRIEYATLINGKDALHVLGGVGQVLIQFSHIQGNSGYAIWSDPDPASGKVIAVGNNLYGNRAGAQVECNNRGRVNHNFLGWGGSLTSAVSQCEFDPIKALGAPALRRTDRPGVSAARVTVTESKAYAFEGRIGFQRVGGADFDLYIIE
;
A
#
# COMPACT_ATOMS: atom_id res chain seq x y z
N MET A 1 -4.92 -80.43 -9.82
CA MET A 1 -5.89 -81.38 -9.23
C MET A 1 -6.95 -80.54 -8.52
N ARG A 2 -8.18 -80.51 -9.06
CA ARG A 2 -9.43 -81.04 -8.46
C ARG A 2 -9.82 -80.30 -7.16
N GLY A 3 -11.01 -79.72 -6.99
CA GLY A 3 -12.28 -79.69 -7.74
C GLY A 3 -13.12 -78.52 -7.16
N ARG A 4 -13.97 -77.84 -7.94
CA ARG A 4 -15.33 -78.21 -8.40
C ARG A 4 -16.35 -78.38 -7.25
N VAL A 5 -17.63 -77.98 -7.28
CA VAL A 5 -18.57 -77.02 -7.94
C VAL A 5 -19.92 -77.23 -7.16
N TRP A 6 -20.90 -76.31 -7.29
CA TRP A 6 -22.38 -76.47 -7.17
C TRP A 6 -23.04 -76.11 -5.82
N SER A 7 -24.23 -75.48 -5.72
CA SER A 7 -25.14 -74.77 -6.64
C SER A 7 -26.32 -74.18 -5.82
N ILE A 8 -26.72 -72.94 -6.17
CA ILE A 8 -28.06 -72.38 -6.51
C ILE A 8 -29.34 -72.91 -5.84
N VAL A 9 -30.23 -72.01 -5.33
CA VAL A 9 -31.70 -71.80 -5.63
C VAL A 9 -32.21 -70.64 -4.70
N VAL A 10 -32.47 -69.40 -5.18
CA VAL A 10 -33.73 -68.75 -5.69
C VAL A 10 -34.88 -68.58 -4.66
N LEU A 11 -35.30 -67.34 -4.34
CA LEU A 11 -36.66 -66.76 -4.61
C LEU A 11 -36.93 -65.39 -3.91
N LEU A 12 -37.32 -64.41 -4.74
CA LEU A 12 -38.35 -63.35 -4.62
C LEU A 12 -38.65 -62.60 -3.30
N GLY A 13 -38.68 -61.26 -3.41
CA GLY A 13 -39.43 -60.36 -2.54
C GLY A 13 -39.50 -58.94 -3.12
N VAL A 14 -40.58 -58.64 -3.84
CA VAL A 14 -40.94 -57.31 -4.36
C VAL A 14 -41.34 -56.38 -3.22
N GLY A 15 -40.74 -55.18 -3.15
CA GLY A 15 -41.10 -54.13 -2.19
C GLY A 15 -41.00 -52.75 -2.82
N ILE A 16 -42.14 -52.23 -3.26
CA ILE A 16 -42.34 -50.89 -3.80
C ILE A 16 -42.17 -49.87 -2.67
N PHE A 17 -41.24 -48.92 -2.80
CA PHE A 17 -41.21 -47.71 -1.96
C PHE A 17 -41.22 -46.47 -2.86
N ALA A 18 -42.40 -45.87 -2.96
CA ALA A 18 -42.63 -44.55 -3.51
C ALA A 18 -42.04 -43.50 -2.55
N THR A 19 -41.02 -42.76 -2.98
CA THR A 19 -40.50 -41.61 -2.25
C THR A 19 -41.21 -40.34 -2.71
N TRP A 20 -42.08 -39.84 -1.84
CA TRP A 20 -42.70 -38.52 -1.93
C TRP A 20 -41.65 -37.44 -1.69
N VAL A 21 -41.39 -36.61 -2.71
CA VAL A 21 -40.64 -35.36 -2.56
C VAL A 21 -41.58 -34.31 -1.96
N VAL A 22 -41.57 -34.18 -0.62
CA VAL A 22 -42.17 -33.02 0.05
C VAL A 22 -41.25 -31.83 -0.18
N ARG A 23 -41.67 -30.91 -1.06
CA ARG A 23 -41.10 -29.57 -1.12
C ARG A 23 -41.45 -28.85 0.18
N VAL A 24 -40.50 -28.82 1.11
CA VAL A 24 -40.54 -27.87 2.22
C VAL A 24 -40.36 -26.49 1.61
N PHE A 25 -41.43 -25.71 1.55
CA PHE A 25 -41.32 -24.27 1.37
C PHE A 25 -40.50 -23.75 2.55
N SER A 26 -39.29 -23.28 2.26
CA SER A 26 -38.54 -22.45 3.19
C SER A 26 -39.38 -21.20 3.43
N VAL A 27 -40.10 -21.18 4.55
CA VAL A 27 -40.64 -19.93 5.09
C VAL A 27 -39.43 -19.02 5.24
N ALA A 28 -39.42 -17.92 4.49
CA ALA A 28 -38.41 -16.89 4.62
C ALA A 28 -38.32 -16.54 6.11
N GLN A 29 -37.19 -16.87 6.72
CA GLN A 29 -36.91 -16.40 8.06
C GLN A 29 -36.96 -14.87 7.98
N ALA A 30 -37.87 -14.29 8.77
CA ALA A 30 -37.87 -12.86 9.03
C ALA A 30 -36.43 -12.46 9.40
N GLN A 31 -35.80 -11.61 8.58
CA GLN A 31 -34.49 -11.07 8.87
C GLN A 31 -34.59 -10.31 10.20
N SER A 32 -34.00 -10.90 11.24
CA SER A 32 -33.96 -10.34 12.58
C SER A 32 -33.10 -9.07 12.61
N ALA A 33 -33.71 -7.97 13.05
CA ALA A 33 -33.14 -6.76 13.65
C ALA A 33 -31.80 -6.25 13.07
N GLN A 34 -31.88 -5.29 12.15
CA GLN A 34 -30.72 -4.46 11.81
C GLN A 34 -30.38 -3.56 13.02
N SER A 35 -29.27 -3.84 13.70
CA SER A 35 -28.77 -2.93 14.74
C SER A 35 -28.24 -1.66 14.08
N ASN A 36 -28.86 -0.52 14.40
CA ASN A 36 -28.36 0.80 13.99
C ASN A 36 -26.92 0.98 14.50
N THR A 37 -25.93 1.07 13.61
CA THR A 37 -24.52 1.05 14.01
C THR A 37 -23.62 1.80 13.04
N LEU A 38 -22.49 2.29 13.55
CA LEU A 38 -21.32 2.66 12.77
C LEU A 38 -20.23 1.61 12.93
N THR A 39 -19.80 1.03 11.82
CA THR A 39 -18.78 -0.01 11.83
C THR A 39 -17.59 0.40 10.96
N LEU A 40 -16.39 0.26 11.48
CA LEU A 40 -15.17 0.47 10.71
C LEU A 40 -14.96 -0.72 9.77
N LEU A 41 -14.93 -0.46 8.46
CA LEU A 41 -14.68 -1.46 7.42
C LEU A 41 -13.18 -1.58 7.10
N GLY A 42 -12.45 -0.47 7.16
CA GLY A 42 -11.07 -0.39 6.70
C GLY A 42 -10.31 0.75 7.36
N PRO A 43 -9.23 0.48 8.11
CA PRO A 43 -8.79 -0.86 8.51
C PRO A 43 -9.83 -1.55 9.40
N LEU A 44 -9.81 -2.88 9.53
CA LEU A 44 -10.75 -3.60 10.42
C LEU A 44 -10.66 -3.15 11.89
N ALA A 45 -9.48 -2.69 12.29
CA ALA A 45 -9.24 -2.01 13.55
C ALA A 45 -8.07 -1.05 13.36
N CYS A 46 -8.02 0.02 14.16
CA CYS A 46 -6.80 0.80 14.29
C CYS A 46 -5.79 0.08 15.20
N PRO A 47 -4.48 0.37 15.08
CA PRO A 47 -3.46 -0.13 16.00
C PRO A 47 -3.85 0.13 17.47
N ALA A 48 -3.32 -0.67 18.40
CA ALA A 48 -3.66 -0.56 19.83
C ALA A 48 -3.39 0.84 20.42
N ALA A 49 -2.38 1.54 19.89
CA ALA A 49 -2.08 2.92 20.24
C ALA A 49 -3.17 3.90 19.76
N GLY A 50 -3.88 3.62 18.68
CA GLY A 50 -4.90 4.45 18.04
C GLY A 50 -4.67 4.61 16.54
N CYS A 51 -5.66 5.17 15.83
CA CYS A 51 -5.54 5.53 14.42
C CYS A 51 -4.56 6.70 14.28
N ALA A 52 -3.68 6.65 13.29
CA ALA A 52 -2.76 7.76 13.06
C ALA A 52 -3.50 8.98 12.48
N ALA A 53 -3.10 10.18 12.89
CA ALA A 53 -3.48 11.41 12.20
C ALA A 53 -3.06 11.33 10.72
N GLY A 54 -3.94 11.66 9.78
CA GLY A 54 -3.70 11.45 8.35
C GLY A 54 -4.13 10.08 7.82
N GLN A 55 -4.57 9.14 8.66
CA GLN A 55 -5.04 7.83 8.21
C GLN A 55 -6.43 7.89 7.58
N ARG A 56 -6.61 7.17 6.46
CA ARG A 56 -7.90 6.99 5.81
C ARG A 56 -8.69 5.88 6.50
N LEU A 57 -9.97 6.15 6.71
CA LEU A 57 -10.93 5.24 7.32
C LEU A 57 -12.11 5.03 6.38
N ASN A 58 -12.55 3.79 6.27
CA ASN A 58 -13.78 3.37 5.60
C ASN A 58 -14.77 2.92 6.67
N VAL A 59 -15.97 3.48 6.67
CA VAL A 59 -17.00 3.28 7.69
C VAL A 59 -18.32 2.93 7.02
N ARG A 60 -19.08 2.01 7.62
CA ARG A 60 -20.46 1.70 7.26
C ARG A 60 -21.40 2.30 8.29
N ALA A 61 -22.37 3.09 7.83
CA ALA A 61 -23.53 3.45 8.61
C ALA A 61 -24.69 2.51 8.23
N ALA A 62 -25.08 1.62 9.13
CA ALA A 62 -26.29 0.81 8.99
C ALA A 62 -27.39 1.41 9.85
N PHE A 63 -28.58 1.61 9.27
CA PHE A 63 -29.68 2.30 9.91
C PHE A 63 -31.03 1.70 9.53
N SER A 64 -31.93 1.60 10.50
CA SER A 64 -33.33 1.24 10.28
C SER A 64 -34.11 2.39 9.66
N LEU A 65 -35.23 2.09 9.00
CA LEU A 65 -36.14 3.07 8.43
C LEU A 65 -37.57 2.72 8.83
N GLY A 66 -38.40 3.73 9.01
CA GLY A 66 -39.80 3.52 9.39
C GLY A 66 -40.62 4.79 9.62
N GLY A 67 -39.99 5.96 9.54
CA GLY A 67 -40.63 7.27 9.67
C GLY A 67 -40.77 8.04 8.36
N TYR A 68 -40.22 7.57 7.24
CA TYR A 68 -40.30 8.26 5.95
C TYR A 68 -41.62 8.03 5.20
N ASP A 69 -42.03 9.00 4.40
CA ASP A 69 -43.16 8.91 3.48
C ASP A 69 -42.62 8.63 2.05
N PRO A 70 -42.93 7.46 1.45
CA PRO A 70 -42.48 7.11 0.09
C PRO A 70 -42.96 8.07 -1.01
N ALA A 71 -44.00 8.87 -0.77
CA ALA A 71 -44.46 9.87 -1.74
C ALA A 71 -43.58 11.13 -1.78
N GLN A 72 -42.71 11.33 -0.78
CA GLN A 72 -41.77 12.45 -0.74
C GLN A 72 -40.48 12.10 -1.49
N SER A 73 -39.84 13.11 -2.09
CA SER A 73 -38.55 12.95 -2.76
C SER A 73 -37.70 14.23 -2.60
N PRO A 74 -36.46 14.13 -2.09
CA PRO A 74 -35.89 12.99 -1.35
C PRO A 74 -36.64 12.74 -0.03
N ASN A 75 -36.54 11.53 0.51
CA ASN A 75 -37.22 11.09 1.74
C ASN A 75 -36.31 10.49 2.82
N VAL A 76 -35.04 10.23 2.51
CA VAL A 76 -34.01 9.86 3.47
C VAL A 76 -32.79 10.77 3.27
N GLN A 77 -32.19 11.20 4.38
CA GLN A 77 -30.95 11.99 4.42
C GLN A 77 -30.01 11.40 5.46
N VAL A 78 -28.76 11.16 5.06
CA VAL A 78 -27.66 10.75 5.94
C VAL A 78 -26.66 11.90 6.02
N CYS A 79 -26.18 12.24 7.22
CA CYS A 79 -25.27 13.36 7.44
C CYS A 79 -24.10 12.93 8.34
N VAL A 80 -22.86 13.19 7.92
CA VAL A 80 -21.64 12.83 8.65
C VAL A 80 -21.08 14.06 9.36
N TYR A 81 -20.82 13.94 10.65
CA TYR A 81 -20.20 14.98 11.47
C TYR A 81 -18.94 14.46 12.12
N THR A 82 -17.87 15.24 12.04
CA THR A 82 -16.57 14.91 12.63
C THR A 82 -16.22 15.91 13.73
N PRO A 83 -15.45 15.50 14.74
CA PRO A 83 -14.85 16.45 15.67
C PRO A 83 -14.00 17.52 14.95
N ILE A 84 -14.14 18.80 15.30
CA ILE A 84 -13.40 19.91 14.66
C ILE A 84 -11.88 19.74 14.79
N ASN A 85 -11.44 19.22 15.94
CA ASN A 85 -10.04 18.93 16.24
C ASN A 85 -9.45 17.77 15.44
N TRP A 86 -10.25 17.03 14.68
CA TRP A 86 -9.74 16.08 13.69
C TRP A 86 -9.40 16.75 12.37
N SER A 87 -9.94 17.95 12.10
CA SER A 87 -9.68 18.71 10.87
C SER A 87 -9.79 17.83 9.62
N VAL A 88 -10.84 17.01 9.56
CA VAL A 88 -11.08 16.10 8.44
C VAL A 88 -11.25 16.95 7.17
N PRO A 89 -10.50 16.73 6.09
CA PRO A 89 -10.64 17.58 4.90
C PRO A 89 -11.98 17.34 4.20
N GLU A 90 -12.34 16.08 4.03
CA GLU A 90 -13.55 15.64 3.31
C GLU A 90 -14.00 14.26 3.79
N ALA A 91 -15.28 13.96 3.55
CA ALA A 91 -15.84 12.61 3.65
C ALA A 91 -16.59 12.31 2.34
N THR A 92 -16.54 11.08 1.86
CA THR A 92 -17.11 10.68 0.57
C THR A 92 -17.97 9.43 0.74
N PHE A 93 -19.24 9.51 0.35
CA PHE A 93 -20.19 8.40 0.41
C PHE A 93 -20.11 7.51 -0.83
N SER A 94 -20.48 6.24 -0.67
CA SER A 94 -20.83 5.35 -1.78
C SER A 94 -22.10 5.86 -2.48
N PRO A 95 -22.21 5.72 -3.81
CA PRO A 95 -23.35 6.25 -4.55
C PRO A 95 -24.64 5.46 -4.35
N SER A 96 -24.59 4.28 -3.72
CA SER A 96 -25.73 3.39 -3.59
C SER A 96 -25.86 2.85 -2.17
N GLY A 97 -27.11 2.70 -1.73
CA GLY A 97 -27.45 1.96 -0.52
C GLY A 97 -27.18 0.48 -0.70
N ILE A 98 -26.59 -0.15 0.32
CA ILE A 98 -26.15 -1.55 0.27
C ILE A 98 -27.34 -2.50 0.34
N ILE A 99 -28.39 -2.14 1.08
CA ILE A 99 -29.56 -2.99 1.27
C ILE A 99 -30.65 -2.57 0.30
N SER A 100 -30.93 -1.28 0.19
CA SER A 100 -32.00 -0.76 -0.67
C SER A 100 -31.65 -0.83 -2.16
N GLY A 101 -30.36 -0.80 -2.50
CA GLY A 101 -29.87 -0.63 -3.87
C GLY A 101 -30.17 0.76 -4.47
N ALA A 102 -30.76 1.67 -3.70
CA ALA A 102 -31.15 2.99 -4.19
C ALA A 102 -29.93 3.88 -4.42
N THR A 103 -30.02 4.75 -5.43
CA THR A 103 -29.00 5.77 -5.69
C THR A 103 -29.15 6.93 -4.71
N TYR A 104 -28.05 7.33 -4.08
CA TYR A 104 -27.96 8.50 -3.22
C TYR A 104 -27.38 9.69 -3.98
N ALA A 105 -28.00 10.86 -3.83
CA ALA A 105 -27.45 12.14 -4.23
C ALA A 105 -26.37 12.57 -3.23
N LEU A 106 -25.11 12.40 -3.61
CA LEU A 106 -23.95 12.71 -2.77
C LEU A 106 -23.72 14.21 -2.69
N GLY A 107 -23.31 14.71 -1.53
CA GLY A 107 -23.10 16.13 -1.31
C GLY A 107 -24.37 16.91 -0.99
N ASP A 108 -25.54 16.27 -0.95
CA ASP A 108 -26.77 16.92 -0.53
C ASP A 108 -26.76 17.16 0.98
N LEU A 109 -26.77 18.43 1.37
CA LEU A 109 -26.80 18.90 2.74
C LEU A 109 -28.13 19.56 3.11
N SER A 110 -29.11 19.57 2.20
CA SER A 110 -30.33 20.39 2.31
C SER A 110 -31.16 20.08 3.56
N ALA A 111 -31.15 18.82 3.99
CA ALA A 111 -31.83 18.35 5.20
C ALA A 111 -30.89 18.09 6.38
N CYS A 112 -29.58 18.35 6.26
CA CYS A 112 -28.66 18.19 7.36
C CYS A 112 -28.84 19.30 8.41
N GLU A 113 -28.93 18.89 9.66
CA GLU A 113 -28.97 19.82 10.78
C GLU A 113 -27.61 20.54 10.96
N PRO A 114 -27.60 21.71 11.60
CA PRO A 114 -26.36 22.33 12.05
C PRO A 114 -25.53 21.38 12.92
N ALA A 115 -24.20 21.45 12.75
CA ALA A 115 -23.29 20.63 13.53
C ALA A 115 -23.41 20.95 15.05
N PRO A 116 -23.41 19.92 15.92
CA PRO A 116 -23.33 20.13 17.36
C PRO A 116 -22.07 20.89 17.78
N SER A 117 -22.06 21.45 19.00
CA SER A 117 -20.85 22.07 19.55
C SER A 117 -19.68 21.08 19.56
N GLY A 118 -18.51 21.51 19.08
CA GLY A 118 -17.30 20.68 18.94
C GLY A 118 -17.25 19.83 17.66
N TYR A 119 -18.27 19.92 16.81
CA TYR A 119 -18.38 19.16 15.56
C TYR A 119 -18.51 20.08 14.35
N GLU A 120 -18.21 19.49 13.19
CA GLU A 120 -18.43 20.08 11.88
C GLU A 120 -19.16 19.07 10.99
N LEU A 121 -20.10 19.56 10.17
CA LEU A 121 -20.77 18.78 9.14
C LEU A 121 -19.80 18.60 7.97
N LYS A 122 -19.50 17.36 7.61
CA LYS A 122 -18.52 17.04 6.57
C LYS A 122 -19.12 16.67 5.24
N ASN A 123 -20.18 15.89 5.26
CA ASN A 123 -20.91 15.55 4.05
C ASN A 123 -22.33 15.08 4.38
N GLY A 124 -23.16 15.00 3.36
CA GLY A 124 -24.48 14.41 3.40
C GLY A 124 -24.79 13.66 2.11
N ALA A 125 -25.77 12.77 2.19
CA ALA A 125 -26.29 12.02 1.07
C ALA A 125 -27.78 11.82 1.25
N SER A 126 -28.57 12.10 0.21
CA SER A 126 -30.03 11.93 0.25
C SER A 126 -30.51 10.91 -0.78
N ALA A 127 -31.62 10.23 -0.51
CA ALA A 127 -32.22 9.29 -1.44
C ALA A 127 -33.75 9.39 -1.41
N ALA A 128 -34.37 8.91 -2.49
CA ALA A 128 -35.80 8.63 -2.56
C ALA A 128 -35.99 7.11 -2.54
N LEU A 129 -36.49 6.60 -1.42
CA LEU A 129 -36.75 5.18 -1.22
C LEU A 129 -38.23 4.87 -1.45
N GLY A 130 -38.50 3.73 -2.08
CA GLY A 130 -39.87 3.24 -2.31
C GLY A 130 -40.55 2.76 -1.03
N ALA A 131 -41.82 2.37 -1.13
CA ALA A 131 -42.48 1.63 -0.06
C ALA A 131 -41.72 0.31 0.22
N ASP A 132 -41.83 -0.20 1.45
CA ASP A 132 -41.25 -1.48 1.90
C ASP A 132 -39.74 -1.50 2.22
N GLN A 133 -39.07 -0.36 2.37
CA GLN A 133 -37.71 -0.32 2.92
C GLN A 133 -37.75 -0.18 4.45
N PHE A 134 -37.20 -1.17 5.15
CA PHE A 134 -37.14 -1.20 6.62
C PHE A 134 -35.78 -0.75 7.19
N GLY A 135 -34.82 -0.50 6.31
CA GLY A 135 -33.48 -0.07 6.67
C GLY A 135 -32.56 -0.04 5.46
N ASP A 136 -31.42 0.62 5.63
CA ASP A 136 -30.38 0.67 4.62
C ASP A 136 -29.00 0.73 5.27
N ALA A 137 -27.96 0.65 4.44
CA ALA A 137 -26.61 0.93 4.87
C ALA A 137 -25.86 1.71 3.80
N LEU A 138 -25.06 2.69 4.24
CA LEU A 138 -24.25 3.51 3.37
C LEU A 138 -22.80 3.48 3.83
N ASP A 139 -21.91 3.17 2.89
CA ASP A 139 -20.48 3.24 3.14
C ASP A 139 -19.98 4.65 2.86
N PHE A 140 -18.99 5.08 3.63
CA PHE A 140 -18.28 6.30 3.37
C PHE A 140 -16.84 6.19 3.82
N ALA A 141 -16.01 7.06 3.27
CA ALA A 141 -14.61 7.13 3.61
C ALA A 141 -14.20 8.56 3.92
N PHE A 142 -13.26 8.73 4.84
CA PHE A 142 -12.66 10.02 5.14
C PHE A 142 -11.24 9.83 5.62
N ARG A 143 -10.44 10.90 5.60
CA ARG A 143 -9.10 10.90 6.19
C ARG A 143 -9.13 11.71 7.49
N ILE A 144 -8.59 11.17 8.58
CA ILE A 144 -8.34 11.99 9.77
C ILE A 144 -7.36 13.11 9.36
N GLY A 145 -7.59 14.36 9.73
CA GLY A 145 -6.66 15.44 9.40
C GLY A 145 -5.26 15.18 9.96
N THR A 146 -4.24 15.64 9.23
CA THR A 146 -2.83 15.34 9.54
C THR A 146 -2.35 15.99 10.85
N ASN A 147 -3.06 17.00 11.33
CA ASN A 147 -2.77 17.71 12.59
C ASN A 147 -3.68 17.25 13.75
N ALA A 148 -4.50 16.22 13.56
CA ALA A 148 -5.36 15.71 14.62
C ALA A 148 -4.51 15.21 15.80
N ALA A 149 -4.77 15.74 17.00
CA ALA A 149 -3.97 15.45 18.19
C ALA A 149 -4.78 14.78 19.33
N SER A 150 -6.06 14.54 19.12
CA SER A 150 -6.97 14.10 20.18
C SER A 150 -8.01 13.13 19.66
N SER A 151 -8.33 12.15 20.52
CA SER A 151 -9.39 11.17 20.29
C SER A 151 -10.78 11.83 20.28
N GLY A 152 -11.77 11.15 19.69
CA GLY A 152 -13.11 11.70 19.55
C GLY A 152 -14.10 10.69 19.00
N THR A 153 -15.33 11.14 18.79
CA THR A 153 -16.42 10.29 18.32
C THR A 153 -16.93 10.80 17.00
N LEU A 154 -16.85 9.99 15.94
CA LEU A 154 -17.54 10.21 14.68
C LEU A 154 -19.05 10.11 14.91
N ARG A 155 -19.81 11.00 14.28
CA ARG A 155 -21.28 11.01 14.37
C ARG A 155 -21.91 10.92 12.99
N VAL A 156 -22.97 10.14 12.87
CA VAL A 156 -23.80 10.09 11.68
C VAL A 156 -25.25 10.24 12.09
N ARG A 157 -25.96 11.19 11.49
CA ARG A 157 -27.40 11.37 11.70
C ARG A 157 -28.15 10.89 10.48
N VAL A 158 -29.29 10.24 10.74
CA VAL A 158 -30.25 9.86 9.72
C VAL A 158 -31.53 10.64 9.96
N LEU A 159 -32.00 11.30 8.90
CA LEU A 159 -33.25 12.03 8.89
C LEU A 159 -34.19 11.41 7.86
N GLU A 160 -35.46 11.31 8.23
CA GLU A 160 -36.53 10.77 7.40
C GLU A 160 -37.56 11.87 7.17
N ARG A 161 -37.99 12.03 5.92
CA ARG A 161 -39.01 13.02 5.55
C ARG A 161 -40.38 12.38 5.59
N ASN A 162 -41.27 12.91 6.41
CA ASN A 162 -42.69 12.57 6.43
C ASN A 162 -43.54 13.73 5.90
N SER A 163 -44.87 13.60 6.00
CA SER A 163 -45.82 14.63 5.59
C SER A 163 -45.66 15.98 6.32
N ASN A 164 -45.04 15.99 7.50
CA ASN A 164 -44.76 17.18 8.31
C ASN A 164 -43.36 17.75 8.10
N GLY A 165 -42.51 17.11 7.29
CA GLY A 165 -41.14 17.53 7.00
C GLY A 165 -40.08 16.54 7.47
N TRP A 166 -38.84 17.03 7.63
CA TRP A 166 -37.68 16.23 8.04
C TRP A 166 -37.65 16.02 9.54
N VAL A 167 -37.44 14.77 9.96
CA VAL A 167 -37.29 14.38 11.36
C VAL A 167 -36.02 13.55 11.52
N ARG A 168 -35.15 13.91 12.48
CA ARG A 168 -34.01 13.05 12.84
C ARG A 168 -34.52 11.81 13.56
N THR A 169 -34.34 10.65 12.94
CA THR A 169 -34.75 9.36 13.50
C THR A 169 -33.58 8.63 14.17
N GLN A 170 -32.34 8.94 13.79
CA GLN A 170 -31.16 8.29 14.38
C GLN A 170 -29.96 9.25 14.55
N ASP A 171 -29.15 8.96 15.56
CA ASP A 171 -27.82 9.55 15.80
C ASP A 171 -26.88 8.40 16.20
N LEU A 172 -25.91 8.10 15.33
CA LEU A 172 -25.00 6.95 15.42
C LEU A 172 -23.59 7.42 15.78
N PHE A 173 -22.85 6.60 16.53
CA PHE A 173 -21.57 6.99 17.12
C PHE A 173 -20.49 5.94 16.90
N LEU A 174 -19.27 6.39 16.57
CA LEU A 174 -18.06 5.56 16.56
C LEU A 174 -16.92 6.30 17.24
N TYR A 175 -16.50 5.82 18.41
CA TYR A 175 -15.34 6.37 19.11
C TYR A 175 -14.04 5.89 18.45
N LEU A 176 -13.14 6.82 18.18
CA LEU A 176 -11.82 6.53 17.63
C LEU A 176 -10.76 7.16 18.53
N ARG A 177 -9.81 6.32 18.97
CA ARG A 177 -8.55 6.80 19.53
C ARG A 177 -7.68 7.31 18.39
N VAL A 178 -7.20 8.54 18.51
CA VAL A 178 -6.33 9.17 17.50
C VAL A 178 -4.98 9.49 18.12
N ILE A 179 -3.90 9.15 17.41
CA ILE A 179 -2.51 9.46 17.76
C ILE A 179 -1.96 10.52 16.80
N PRO A 180 -1.34 11.59 17.30
CA PRO A 180 -0.74 12.61 16.45
C PRO A 180 0.41 12.06 15.59
N LYS A 181 0.62 12.67 14.42
CA LYS A 181 1.78 12.34 13.58
C LYS A 181 3.09 12.73 14.25
N THR A 182 4.16 12.07 13.86
CA THR A 182 5.55 12.39 14.22
C THR A 182 6.41 12.42 12.96
N THR A 183 7.71 12.75 13.09
CA THR A 183 8.66 12.70 11.97
C THR A 183 9.16 11.29 11.66
N ASN A 184 8.91 10.32 12.54
CA ASN A 184 9.24 8.90 12.36
C ASN A 184 7.97 8.09 12.52
N VAL A 185 7.43 7.62 11.39
CA VAL A 185 6.17 6.88 11.36
C VAL A 185 6.37 5.48 10.85
N TYR A 186 5.37 4.63 11.07
CA TYR A 186 5.41 3.21 10.71
C TYR A 186 4.28 2.84 9.77
N VAL A 187 4.52 1.85 8.92
CA VAL A 187 3.52 1.30 8.01
C VAL A 187 3.54 -0.22 8.15
N ALA A 188 2.36 -0.81 8.33
CA ALA A 188 2.19 -2.25 8.43
C ALA A 188 0.91 -2.70 7.71
N ASN A 189 0.80 -4.01 7.48
CA ASN A 189 -0.35 -4.58 6.76
C ASN A 189 -1.66 -4.42 7.53
N ASP A 190 -1.61 -4.53 8.85
CA ASP A 190 -2.77 -4.43 9.73
C ASP A 190 -2.37 -3.96 11.14
N ALA A 191 -3.38 -3.72 11.98
CA ALA A 191 -3.22 -3.23 13.35
C ALA A 191 -2.36 -4.16 14.24
N THR A 192 -2.38 -5.47 14.00
CA THR A 192 -1.59 -6.44 14.76
C THR A 192 -0.13 -6.34 14.36
N ALA A 193 0.14 -6.24 13.06
CA ALA A 193 1.49 -6.10 12.50
C ALA A 193 2.20 -4.80 12.95
N CYS A 194 1.46 -3.76 13.32
CA CYS A 194 2.02 -2.55 13.94
C CYS A 194 2.67 -2.82 15.31
N GLY A 195 2.23 -3.84 16.06
CA GLY A 195 2.76 -4.14 17.39
C GLY A 195 2.79 -2.91 18.31
N GLN A 196 3.98 -2.56 18.80
CA GLN A 196 4.21 -1.40 19.67
C GLN A 196 4.60 -0.12 18.92
N PHE A 197 4.74 -0.20 17.59
CA PHE A 197 5.16 0.94 16.78
C PHE A 197 4.02 1.93 16.60
N SER A 198 4.30 3.22 16.84
CA SER A 198 3.29 4.28 16.80
C SER A 198 3.93 5.63 16.45
N PRO A 199 3.27 6.51 15.67
CA PRO A 199 2.03 6.24 14.92
C PRO A 199 2.27 5.25 13.79
N CYS A 200 1.31 4.34 13.58
CA CYS A 200 1.38 3.30 12.56
C CYS A 200 0.18 3.39 11.62
N TYR A 201 0.44 3.43 10.32
CA TYR A 201 -0.56 3.51 9.27
C TYR A 201 -0.76 2.12 8.68
N VAL A 202 -2.02 1.77 8.43
CA VAL A 202 -2.43 0.46 7.91
C VAL A 202 -3.40 0.66 6.76
N ASN A 203 -3.49 -0.34 5.87
CA ASN A 203 -4.36 -0.27 4.71
C ASN A 203 -5.83 -0.03 5.11
N SER A 204 -6.48 0.93 4.44
CA SER A 204 -7.93 1.11 4.55
C SER A 204 -8.64 0.12 3.62
N PHE A 205 -9.94 0.26 3.36
CA PHE A 205 -10.66 -0.66 2.46
C PHE A 205 -10.42 -0.33 0.97
N ASP A 206 -10.40 0.95 0.62
CA ASP A 206 -10.34 1.42 -0.78
C ASP A 206 -9.03 1.09 -1.50
N ASP A 207 -9.08 1.03 -2.84
CA ASP A 207 -7.91 0.96 -3.73
C ASP A 207 -8.06 2.01 -4.84
N LEU A 208 -7.72 3.25 -4.51
CA LEU A 208 -7.90 4.42 -5.36
C LEU A 208 -6.58 4.88 -5.97
N ALA A 209 -6.67 5.66 -7.04
CA ALA A 209 -5.52 6.17 -7.78
C ALA A 209 -4.45 6.79 -6.87
N ASN A 210 -3.19 6.72 -7.31
CA ASN A 210 -2.00 7.18 -6.59
C ASN A 210 -1.73 6.43 -5.27
N GLY A 211 -2.36 5.26 -5.08
CA GLY A 211 -2.17 4.39 -3.92
C GLY A 211 -3.03 4.78 -2.72
N ILE A 212 -4.04 5.64 -2.90
CA ILE A 212 -4.97 6.01 -1.82
C ILE A 212 -5.71 4.75 -1.35
N GLY A 213 -5.77 4.59 -0.01
CA GLY A 213 -6.30 3.40 0.64
C GLY A 213 -5.22 2.37 1.02
N THR A 214 -3.96 2.65 0.66
CA THR A 214 -2.80 2.01 1.28
C THR A 214 -2.32 2.81 2.50
N GLY A 215 -1.86 2.12 3.54
CA GLY A 215 -1.29 2.77 4.73
C GLY A 215 -0.01 3.55 4.40
N LEU A 216 0.74 3.08 3.40
CA LEU A 216 1.93 3.77 2.88
C LEU A 216 1.59 5.14 2.30
N LYS A 217 0.56 5.23 1.44
CA LYS A 217 0.17 6.53 0.87
C LYS A 217 -0.36 7.47 1.94
N ASP A 218 -1.12 6.96 2.90
CA ASP A 218 -1.58 7.76 4.03
C ASP A 218 -0.42 8.31 4.87
N ALA A 219 0.60 7.47 5.16
CA ALA A 219 1.80 7.91 5.86
C ALA A 219 2.56 8.99 5.09
N VAL A 220 2.80 8.77 3.79
CA VAL A 220 3.49 9.71 2.89
C VAL A 220 2.76 11.05 2.85
N ASP A 221 1.44 11.03 2.74
CA ASP A 221 0.63 12.25 2.68
C ASP A 221 0.63 13.02 4.00
N ALA A 222 0.63 12.29 5.13
CA ALA A 222 0.54 12.88 6.46
C ALA A 222 1.83 13.55 6.93
N VAL A 223 2.99 12.93 6.65
CA VAL A 223 4.27 13.41 7.15
C VAL A 223 4.78 14.63 6.39
N ASP A 224 5.60 15.43 7.07
CA ASP A 224 6.27 16.58 6.49
C ASP A 224 7.53 16.15 5.72
N ALA A 225 8.01 16.97 4.79
CA ALA A 225 9.23 16.69 4.05
C ALA A 225 10.43 16.50 5.01
N GLY A 226 11.31 15.54 4.71
CA GLY A 226 12.43 15.13 5.55
C GLY A 226 12.10 14.08 6.61
N SER A 227 10.84 13.65 6.72
CA SER A 227 10.43 12.58 7.64
C SER A 227 10.93 11.19 7.21
N VAL A 228 10.80 10.21 8.12
CA VAL A 228 11.11 8.80 7.89
C VAL A 228 9.84 7.96 7.99
N VAL A 229 9.59 7.17 6.95
CA VAL A 229 8.51 6.18 6.87
C VAL A 229 9.13 4.78 6.96
N ASN A 230 8.80 4.07 8.03
CA ASN A 230 9.35 2.77 8.37
C ASN A 230 8.36 1.65 7.99
N LEU A 231 8.71 0.79 7.05
CA LEU A 231 7.93 -0.40 6.72
C LEU A 231 8.25 -1.54 7.67
N LEU A 232 7.20 -2.19 8.15
CA LEU A 232 7.26 -3.31 9.08
C LEU A 232 6.86 -4.61 8.38
N GLY A 233 7.64 -5.66 8.62
CA GLY A 233 7.32 -7.03 8.17
C GLY A 233 7.13 -7.15 6.66
N GLU A 234 6.26 -8.06 6.24
CA GLU A 234 5.77 -8.08 4.85
C GLU A 234 4.56 -7.14 4.77
N TYR A 235 4.70 -6.07 3.99
CA TYR A 235 3.67 -5.07 3.73
C TYR A 235 3.22 -5.15 2.28
N SER A 236 1.93 -5.25 2.05
CA SER A 236 1.33 -5.42 0.73
C SER A 236 0.63 -4.13 0.30
N ILE A 237 1.11 -3.53 -0.79
CA ILE A 237 0.34 -2.51 -1.51
C ILE A 237 -0.81 -3.18 -2.28
N LYS A 238 -1.75 -2.35 -2.74
CA LYS A 238 -2.91 -2.79 -3.53
C LYS A 238 -2.67 -2.57 -5.03
N GLY A 239 -3.73 -2.54 -5.82
CA GLY A 239 -3.66 -2.47 -7.28
C GLY A 239 -2.95 -1.21 -7.77
N GLN A 240 -3.21 -0.08 -7.11
CA GLN A 240 -2.73 1.22 -7.57
C GLN A 240 -1.27 1.51 -7.18
N THR A 241 -0.51 2.14 -8.09
CA THR A 241 0.85 2.64 -7.81
C THR A 241 0.85 3.59 -6.61
N VAL A 242 1.76 3.39 -5.66
CA VAL A 242 1.94 4.33 -4.55
C VAL A 242 2.91 5.44 -4.95
N ILE A 243 2.42 6.67 -5.00
CA ILE A 243 3.22 7.85 -5.34
C ILE A 243 3.86 8.45 -4.08
N ILE A 244 5.17 8.72 -4.17
CA ILE A 244 5.95 9.45 -3.17
C ILE A 244 6.50 10.72 -3.84
N ASP A 245 5.84 11.84 -3.59
CA ASP A 245 6.03 13.11 -4.30
C ASP A 245 6.65 14.23 -3.44
N LYS A 246 7.19 13.88 -2.27
CA LYS A 246 7.89 14.80 -1.37
C LYS A 246 9.22 14.19 -0.88
N PRO A 247 10.22 15.02 -0.55
CA PRO A 247 11.46 14.52 0.04
C PRO A 247 11.21 13.79 1.36
N LEU A 248 11.64 12.53 1.47
CA LEU A 248 11.55 11.71 2.69
C LEU A 248 12.45 10.47 2.60
N THR A 249 12.62 9.78 3.71
CA THR A 249 13.25 8.44 3.73
C THR A 249 12.17 7.36 3.86
N LEU A 250 12.08 6.48 2.86
CA LEU A 250 11.32 5.24 2.93
C LEU A 250 12.30 4.11 3.28
N GLN A 251 12.11 3.46 4.43
CA GLN A 251 13.01 2.39 4.86
C GLN A 251 12.31 1.16 5.41
N GLY A 252 12.91 0.00 5.17
CA GLY A 252 12.49 -1.24 5.83
C GLY A 252 13.08 -1.38 7.23
N VAL A 253 12.30 -1.90 8.17
CA VAL A 253 12.77 -2.30 9.50
C VAL A 253 13.11 -3.79 9.47
N SER A 254 14.32 -4.13 9.94
CA SER A 254 14.84 -5.50 9.90
C SER A 254 14.89 -6.05 8.46
N ASN A 255 14.11 -7.08 8.11
CA ASN A 255 14.05 -7.66 6.77
C ASN A 255 12.71 -7.34 6.08
N ALA A 256 12.22 -6.11 6.23
CA ALA A 256 10.93 -5.74 5.70
C ALA A 256 10.85 -5.93 4.18
N THR A 257 9.67 -6.34 3.72
CA THR A 257 9.39 -6.60 2.31
C THR A 257 8.15 -5.80 1.91
N LEU A 258 8.26 -4.98 0.87
CA LEU A 258 7.12 -4.43 0.16
C LEU A 258 6.73 -5.40 -0.96
N THR A 259 5.48 -5.84 -0.94
CA THR A 259 4.90 -6.73 -1.94
C THR A 259 3.54 -6.23 -2.41
N TYR A 260 2.87 -7.00 -3.25
CA TYR A 260 1.62 -6.63 -3.88
C TYR A 260 0.54 -7.69 -3.62
N VAL A 261 -0.68 -7.22 -3.34
CA VAL A 261 -1.90 -8.02 -3.36
C VAL A 261 -2.95 -7.36 -4.25
N GLY A 262 -3.43 -8.08 -5.27
CA GLY A 262 -4.48 -7.60 -6.19
C GLY A 262 -4.41 -8.27 -7.57
N SER A 263 -5.13 -7.72 -8.54
CA SER A 263 -5.22 -8.22 -9.93
C SER A 263 -4.57 -7.31 -11.00
N ILE A 264 -4.30 -6.04 -10.69
CA ILE A 264 -3.63 -5.08 -11.57
C ILE A 264 -2.10 -5.33 -11.57
N CYS A 265 -1.55 -5.76 -12.70
CA CYS A 265 -0.11 -6.11 -12.81
C CYS A 265 0.66 -5.26 -13.84
N ASP A 266 0.01 -4.29 -14.47
CA ASP A 266 0.59 -3.39 -15.46
C ASP A 266 0.98 -2.02 -14.89
N GLN A 267 0.69 -1.77 -13.62
CA GLN A 267 1.08 -0.56 -12.91
C GLN A 267 2.37 -0.75 -12.10
N PRO A 268 3.25 0.26 -12.01
CA PRO A 268 4.39 0.21 -11.10
C PRO A 268 3.98 -0.04 -9.65
N MET A 269 4.89 -0.55 -8.82
CA MET A 269 4.62 -0.63 -7.38
C MET A 269 4.80 0.74 -6.71
N LEU A 270 5.97 1.35 -6.90
CA LEU A 270 6.32 2.66 -6.37
C LEU A 270 6.64 3.64 -7.49
N TYR A 271 6.21 4.89 -7.31
CA TYR A 271 6.62 6.02 -8.15
C TYR A 271 7.26 7.09 -7.26
N LEU A 272 8.56 7.33 -7.42
CA LEU A 272 9.34 8.23 -6.59
C LEU A 272 9.66 9.52 -7.35
N LYS A 273 9.41 10.68 -6.72
CA LYS A 273 9.90 11.97 -7.21
C LYS A 273 11.21 12.38 -6.52
N GLY A 274 11.73 13.56 -6.86
CA GLY A 274 12.97 14.09 -6.31
C GLY A 274 12.99 14.20 -4.78
N GLY A 275 14.16 13.95 -4.19
CA GLY A 275 14.43 14.07 -2.75
C GLY A 275 14.13 12.82 -1.92
N VAL A 276 13.73 11.71 -2.55
CA VAL A 276 13.40 10.46 -1.84
C VAL A 276 14.66 9.60 -1.64
N THR A 277 14.81 9.06 -0.43
CA THR A 277 15.76 7.97 -0.13
C THR A 277 14.98 6.69 0.13
N LEU A 278 15.17 5.66 -0.70
CA LEU A 278 14.67 4.31 -0.48
C LEU A 278 15.80 3.45 0.07
N ARG A 279 15.63 2.82 1.24
CA ARG A 279 16.70 2.01 1.83
C ARG A 279 16.27 0.80 2.65
N ASP A 280 17.18 -0.15 2.81
CA ASP A 280 17.02 -1.31 3.70
C ASP A 280 15.68 -2.06 3.48
N LEU A 281 15.20 -2.14 2.22
CA LEU A 281 13.89 -2.70 1.87
C LEU A 281 14.01 -3.73 0.75
N THR A 282 13.30 -4.86 0.89
CA THR A 282 13.06 -5.79 -0.22
C THR A 282 11.78 -5.40 -0.95
N ILE A 283 11.81 -5.36 -2.28
CA ILE A 283 10.62 -5.10 -3.11
C ILE A 283 10.46 -6.25 -4.11
N LYS A 284 9.24 -6.81 -4.17
CA LYS A 284 8.85 -7.88 -5.10
C LYS A 284 7.41 -7.68 -5.56
N ASP A 285 7.09 -7.92 -6.82
CA ASP A 285 5.75 -7.69 -7.39
C ASP A 285 4.69 -8.74 -7.00
N GLY A 286 5.02 -9.67 -6.11
CA GLY A 286 4.09 -10.58 -5.48
C GLY A 286 3.62 -11.68 -6.41
N ALA A 287 2.31 -11.74 -6.67
CA ALA A 287 1.67 -12.78 -7.49
C ALA A 287 1.54 -12.40 -8.97
N CYS A 288 2.16 -11.32 -9.42
CA CYS A 288 2.19 -10.96 -10.84
C CYS A 288 3.18 -11.86 -11.59
N PHE A 289 2.74 -12.42 -12.72
CA PHE A 289 3.58 -13.31 -13.54
C PHE A 289 3.68 -12.82 -14.99
N SER A 290 2.58 -12.36 -15.59
CA SER A 290 2.58 -11.73 -16.92
C SER A 290 1.25 -10.97 -17.16
N PRO A 291 1.26 -9.63 -17.29
CA PRO A 291 2.42 -8.77 -17.13
C PRO A 291 2.95 -8.79 -15.69
N SER A 292 4.20 -8.37 -15.52
CA SER A 292 4.85 -8.15 -14.23
C SER A 292 5.00 -6.64 -14.01
N ARG A 293 5.18 -6.21 -12.76
CA ARG A 293 5.18 -4.79 -12.39
C ARG A 293 6.60 -4.22 -12.37
N ASP A 294 6.77 -2.98 -12.85
CA ASP A 294 7.99 -2.23 -12.52
C ASP A 294 8.03 -2.01 -11.00
N LEU A 295 9.13 -2.38 -10.35
CA LEU A 295 9.20 -2.35 -8.88
C LEU A 295 9.34 -0.91 -8.38
N VAL A 296 10.21 -0.13 -9.01
CA VAL A 296 10.43 1.28 -8.68
C VAL A 296 10.54 2.08 -9.97
N VAL A 297 9.62 3.03 -10.15
CA VAL A 297 9.74 4.08 -11.16
C VAL A 297 10.22 5.37 -10.50
N VAL A 298 11.15 6.07 -11.12
CA VAL A 298 11.71 7.33 -10.60
C VAL A 298 11.53 8.45 -11.62
N GLU A 299 10.93 9.56 -11.19
CA GLU A 299 10.90 10.85 -11.89
C GLU A 299 11.82 11.83 -11.16
N PRO A 300 13.11 11.94 -11.54
CA PRO A 300 14.11 12.65 -10.75
C PRO A 300 14.01 14.17 -10.98
N THR A 301 12.99 14.81 -10.40
CA THR A 301 12.89 16.29 -10.31
C THR A 301 13.92 16.90 -9.34
N GLY A 302 14.58 16.04 -8.55
CA GLY A 302 15.72 16.28 -7.67
C GLY A 302 16.39 14.93 -7.38
N ASP A 303 17.44 14.92 -6.54
CA ASP A 303 18.22 13.71 -6.32
C ASP A 303 17.42 12.60 -5.62
N VAL A 304 17.60 11.36 -6.06
CA VAL A 304 16.98 10.16 -5.48
C VAL A 304 18.07 9.15 -5.14
N ARG A 305 17.97 8.54 -3.95
CA ARG A 305 18.92 7.54 -3.46
C ARG A 305 18.22 6.22 -3.24
N ILE A 306 18.80 5.14 -3.75
CA ILE A 306 18.37 3.76 -3.51
C ILE A 306 19.56 3.03 -2.89
N GLU A 307 19.45 2.64 -1.63
CA GLU A 307 20.58 2.13 -0.85
C GLU A 307 20.23 0.84 -0.12
N TYR A 308 21.08 -0.18 -0.21
CA TYR A 308 20.82 -1.44 0.51
C TYR A 308 19.44 -2.04 0.20
N ALA A 309 18.95 -1.90 -1.03
CA ALA A 309 17.67 -2.47 -1.45
C ALA A 309 17.86 -3.87 -2.03
N THR A 310 16.83 -4.70 -1.94
CA THR A 310 16.73 -5.96 -2.69
C THR A 310 15.54 -5.87 -3.65
N LEU A 311 15.78 -5.82 -4.96
CA LEU A 311 14.73 -5.62 -5.98
C LEU A 311 14.64 -6.88 -6.85
N ILE A 312 13.57 -7.66 -6.67
CA ILE A 312 13.47 -9.01 -7.27
C ILE A 312 12.11 -9.31 -7.87
N ASN A 313 12.12 -10.19 -8.87
CA ASN A 313 10.95 -10.82 -9.49
C ASN A 313 9.93 -9.85 -10.14
N GLY A 314 10.28 -8.59 -10.39
CA GLY A 314 9.43 -7.66 -11.14
C GLY A 314 9.63 -7.69 -12.66
N LYS A 315 9.12 -6.66 -13.33
CA LYS A 315 9.41 -6.37 -14.74
C LYS A 315 10.75 -5.67 -14.84
N ASP A 316 10.78 -4.35 -14.67
CA ASP A 316 12.02 -3.61 -14.47
C ASP A 316 12.18 -3.33 -12.98
N ALA A 317 13.36 -3.60 -12.41
CA ALA A 317 13.59 -3.35 -10.99
C ALA A 317 13.64 -1.84 -10.68
N LEU A 318 14.38 -1.10 -11.50
CA LEU A 318 14.45 0.34 -11.44
C LEU A 318 14.25 0.91 -12.84
N HIS A 319 13.18 1.66 -13.04
CA HIS A 319 12.90 2.40 -14.26
C HIS A 319 13.02 3.90 -13.98
N VAL A 320 14.02 4.54 -14.58
CA VAL A 320 14.32 5.97 -14.41
C VAL A 320 13.78 6.74 -15.60
N LEU A 321 12.82 7.62 -15.33
CA LEU A 321 12.31 8.55 -16.31
C LEU A 321 13.28 9.72 -16.51
N GLY A 322 13.00 10.52 -17.54
CA GLY A 322 13.70 11.78 -17.75
C GLY A 322 13.63 12.75 -16.56
N GLY A 323 14.66 13.58 -16.39
CA GLY A 323 14.74 14.55 -15.29
C GLY A 323 16.13 15.13 -15.03
N VAL A 324 16.21 16.06 -14.07
CA VAL A 324 17.41 16.87 -13.77
C VAL A 324 18.22 16.34 -12.58
N GLY A 325 17.57 15.61 -11.67
CA GLY A 325 18.19 15.04 -10.48
C GLY A 325 19.05 13.82 -10.79
N GLN A 326 20.01 13.54 -9.90
CA GLN A 326 20.79 12.30 -9.96
C GLN A 326 20.05 11.16 -9.28
N VAL A 327 20.08 9.98 -9.91
CA VAL A 327 19.62 8.72 -9.30
C VAL A 327 20.84 7.91 -8.90
N LEU A 328 21.13 7.85 -7.61
CA LEU A 328 22.19 7.01 -7.06
C LEU A 328 21.61 5.70 -6.57
N ILE A 329 22.08 4.59 -7.13
CA ILE A 329 21.81 3.25 -6.60
C ILE A 329 23.11 2.61 -6.11
N GLN A 330 23.13 2.26 -4.83
CA GLN A 330 24.30 1.67 -4.20
C GLN A 330 23.96 0.54 -3.24
N PHE A 331 24.91 -0.40 -3.11
CA PHE A 331 24.87 -1.49 -2.12
C PHE A 331 23.61 -2.36 -2.20
N SER A 332 23.00 -2.44 -3.38
CA SER A 332 21.73 -3.13 -3.61
C SER A 332 21.92 -4.47 -4.32
N HIS A 333 20.94 -5.37 -4.17
CA HIS A 333 20.86 -6.67 -4.84
C HIS A 333 19.67 -6.71 -5.78
N ILE A 334 19.91 -6.85 -7.09
CA ILE A 334 18.87 -6.83 -8.12
C ILE A 334 18.99 -8.07 -9.01
N GLN A 335 17.96 -8.92 -8.98
CA GLN A 335 17.98 -10.21 -9.65
C GLN A 335 16.57 -10.72 -9.96
N GLY A 336 16.42 -11.53 -11.01
CA GLY A 336 15.20 -12.29 -11.28
C GLY A 336 14.08 -11.46 -11.87
N ASN A 337 14.35 -10.21 -12.23
CA ASN A 337 13.37 -9.36 -12.91
C ASN A 337 13.30 -9.76 -14.39
N SER A 338 12.10 -9.81 -14.96
CA SER A 338 11.88 -10.25 -16.35
C SER A 338 12.42 -9.27 -17.39
N GLY A 339 12.57 -7.99 -17.01
CA GLY A 339 13.18 -6.91 -17.75
C GLY A 339 14.57 -6.53 -17.22
N TYR A 340 14.87 -5.24 -17.17
CA TYR A 340 16.16 -4.71 -16.76
C TYR A 340 16.33 -4.67 -15.23
N ALA A 341 17.58 -4.74 -14.79
CA ALA A 341 17.94 -4.36 -13.43
C ALA A 341 17.77 -2.84 -13.24
N ILE A 342 18.23 -2.08 -14.25
CA ILE A 342 18.10 -0.63 -14.32
C ILE A 342 17.82 -0.27 -15.78
N TRP A 343 16.75 0.46 -16.04
CA TRP A 343 16.43 1.02 -17.34
C TRP A 343 16.19 2.52 -17.19
N SER A 344 16.91 3.34 -17.94
CA SER A 344 16.67 4.78 -18.04
C SER A 344 16.01 5.10 -19.36
N ASP A 345 15.02 5.98 -19.38
CA ASP A 345 14.46 6.53 -20.62
C ASP A 345 15.46 7.43 -21.36
N PRO A 346 15.36 7.55 -22.70
CA PRO A 346 16.10 8.54 -23.45
C PRO A 346 15.52 9.94 -23.19
N ASP A 347 16.35 10.86 -22.68
CA ASP A 347 15.94 12.24 -22.43
C ASP A 347 17.16 13.17 -22.49
N PRO A 348 17.08 14.36 -23.11
CA PRO A 348 18.19 15.33 -23.16
C PRO A 348 18.56 15.99 -21.82
N ALA A 349 17.79 15.82 -20.74
CA ALA A 349 18.09 16.44 -19.45
C ALA A 349 19.41 15.97 -18.81
N SER A 350 19.92 16.75 -17.85
CA SER A 350 21.26 16.55 -17.26
C SER A 350 21.35 15.50 -16.17
N GLY A 351 20.23 15.00 -15.63
CA GLY A 351 20.22 14.02 -14.56
C GLY A 351 20.94 12.73 -14.97
N LYS A 352 21.65 12.08 -14.05
CA LYS A 352 22.41 10.86 -14.34
C LYS A 352 22.01 9.73 -13.41
N VAL A 353 22.06 8.50 -13.94
CA VAL A 353 21.97 7.27 -13.16
C VAL A 353 23.37 6.81 -12.78
N ILE A 354 23.65 6.69 -11.48
CA ILE A 354 24.94 6.21 -10.97
C ILE A 354 24.68 4.92 -10.20
N ALA A 355 25.28 3.83 -10.67
CA ALA A 355 25.23 2.53 -10.01
C ALA A 355 26.63 2.15 -9.51
N VAL A 356 26.76 1.89 -8.20
CA VAL A 356 28.03 1.53 -7.56
C VAL A 356 27.86 0.51 -6.42
N GLY A 357 28.70 -0.51 -6.37
CA GLY A 357 28.71 -1.49 -5.28
C GLY A 357 27.47 -2.38 -5.23
N ASN A 358 26.84 -2.66 -6.37
CA ASN A 358 25.62 -3.47 -6.44
C ASN A 358 25.87 -4.87 -7.03
N ASN A 359 24.95 -5.79 -6.74
CA ASN A 359 24.75 -7.01 -7.50
C ASN A 359 23.63 -6.79 -8.53
N LEU A 360 23.94 -6.83 -9.82
CA LEU A 360 23.03 -6.54 -10.95
C LEU A 360 23.10 -7.67 -11.98
N TYR A 361 22.48 -8.82 -11.70
CA TYR A 361 22.62 -10.00 -12.56
C TYR A 361 21.37 -10.89 -12.58
N GLY A 362 21.23 -11.69 -13.63
CA GLY A 362 20.15 -12.67 -13.74
C GLY A 362 18.75 -12.06 -13.85
N ASN A 363 18.63 -10.92 -14.53
CA ASN A 363 17.35 -10.29 -14.88
C ASN A 363 16.93 -10.77 -16.28
N ARG A 364 16.92 -9.88 -17.29
CA ARG A 364 16.72 -10.27 -18.69
C ARG A 364 17.95 -10.91 -19.35
N ALA A 365 17.77 -11.46 -20.54
CA ALA A 365 18.87 -11.81 -21.44
C ALA A 365 19.51 -10.54 -22.05
N GLY A 366 20.84 -10.58 -22.22
CA GLY A 366 21.63 -9.46 -22.75
C GLY A 366 21.91 -8.39 -21.69
N ALA A 367 21.73 -7.12 -22.08
CA ALA A 367 21.97 -5.97 -21.20
C ALA A 367 21.09 -6.03 -19.95
N GLN A 368 21.72 -6.04 -18.78
CA GLN A 368 21.06 -5.92 -17.47
C GLN A 368 20.75 -4.46 -17.16
N VAL A 369 21.60 -3.54 -17.62
CA VAL A 369 21.52 -2.11 -17.36
C VAL A 369 21.53 -1.33 -18.68
N GLU A 370 20.60 -0.40 -18.85
CA GLU A 370 20.50 0.51 -19.99
C GLU A 370 20.40 1.95 -19.46
N CYS A 371 21.38 2.81 -19.78
CA CYS A 371 21.41 4.19 -19.30
C CYS A 371 21.03 5.23 -20.36
N ASN A 372 20.82 4.85 -21.63
CA ASN A 372 20.54 5.77 -22.73
C ASN A 372 21.51 6.98 -22.78
N ASN A 373 22.81 6.70 -22.63
CA ASN A 373 23.93 7.64 -22.56
C ASN A 373 23.93 8.59 -21.33
N ARG A 374 23.18 8.24 -20.28
CA ARG A 374 22.98 9.07 -19.07
C ARG A 374 23.32 8.39 -17.76
N GLY A 375 24.35 7.55 -17.75
CA GLY A 375 24.71 6.91 -16.50
C GLY A 375 26.09 6.33 -16.45
N ARG A 376 26.49 5.94 -15.24
CA ARG A 376 27.78 5.31 -14.94
C ARG A 376 27.56 4.09 -14.06
N VAL A 377 28.14 2.95 -14.43
CA VAL A 377 27.85 1.63 -13.83
C VAL A 377 29.13 0.92 -13.37
N ASN A 378 30.01 1.63 -12.66
CA ASN A 378 31.29 1.07 -12.19
C ASN A 378 31.16 0.43 -10.80
N HIS A 379 32.02 -0.55 -10.50
CA HIS A 379 32.08 -1.26 -9.22
C HIS A 379 30.84 -2.07 -8.88
N ASN A 380 30.19 -2.66 -9.90
CA ASN A 380 29.05 -3.57 -9.73
C ASN A 380 29.43 -4.98 -10.18
N PHE A 381 28.78 -5.98 -9.61
CA PHE A 381 28.79 -7.34 -10.13
C PHE A 381 27.68 -7.49 -11.16
N LEU A 382 28.02 -7.90 -12.38
CA LEU A 382 27.11 -7.93 -13.54
C LEU A 382 26.78 -9.38 -14.01
N GLY A 383 27.19 -10.37 -13.23
CA GLY A 383 27.03 -11.80 -13.54
C GLY A 383 28.35 -12.51 -13.83
N TRP A 384 28.26 -13.83 -14.01
CA TRP A 384 29.41 -14.68 -14.35
C TRP A 384 29.62 -14.75 -15.87
N GLY A 385 30.86 -14.69 -16.32
CA GLY A 385 31.24 -14.95 -17.72
C GLY A 385 31.80 -13.75 -18.49
N GLY A 386 32.10 -13.98 -19.77
CA GLY A 386 33.09 -13.22 -20.55
C GLY A 386 32.64 -11.93 -21.25
N SER A 387 31.42 -11.41 -21.03
CA SER A 387 31.00 -10.17 -21.69
C SER A 387 30.26 -9.23 -20.73
N LEU A 388 31.01 -8.72 -19.75
CA LEU A 388 30.60 -7.61 -18.89
C LEU A 388 30.15 -6.39 -19.74
N THR A 389 30.76 -6.20 -20.91
CA THR A 389 30.38 -5.17 -21.89
C THR A 389 29.00 -5.40 -22.52
N SER A 390 28.50 -6.64 -22.55
CA SER A 390 27.12 -6.91 -23.00
C SER A 390 26.07 -6.80 -21.89
N ALA A 391 26.49 -6.78 -20.62
CA ALA A 391 25.58 -6.62 -19.48
C ALA A 391 25.18 -5.15 -19.27
N VAL A 392 25.88 -4.20 -19.88
CA VAL A 392 25.65 -2.77 -19.75
C VAL A 392 25.54 -2.16 -21.14
N SER A 393 24.49 -1.38 -21.39
CA SER A 393 24.21 -0.72 -22.66
C SER A 393 24.11 0.79 -22.45
N GLN A 394 24.74 1.55 -23.36
CA GLN A 394 24.75 3.02 -23.39
C GLN A 394 25.03 3.69 -22.03
N CYS A 395 25.96 3.14 -21.25
CA CYS A 395 26.44 3.76 -20.02
C CYS A 395 27.95 4.02 -20.09
N GLU A 396 28.44 4.97 -19.30
CA GLU A 396 29.85 5.04 -18.94
C GLU A 396 30.21 3.81 -18.09
N PHE A 397 31.03 2.92 -18.65
CA PHE A 397 31.43 1.68 -17.99
C PHE A 397 32.90 1.40 -18.25
N ASP A 398 33.63 1.06 -17.17
CA ASP A 398 35.00 0.61 -17.22
C ASP A 398 35.05 -0.88 -16.82
N PRO A 399 35.34 -1.80 -17.75
CA PRO A 399 35.40 -3.23 -17.48
C PRO A 399 36.37 -3.62 -16.36
N ILE A 400 37.45 -2.84 -16.15
CA ILE A 400 38.44 -3.10 -15.09
C ILE A 400 37.84 -2.78 -13.72
N LYS A 401 36.81 -1.93 -13.66
CA LYS A 401 36.11 -1.57 -12.44
C LYS A 401 34.90 -2.47 -12.16
N ALA A 402 34.65 -3.53 -12.91
CA ALA A 402 33.62 -4.51 -12.57
C ALA A 402 34.04 -5.39 -11.38
N LEU A 403 33.09 -5.81 -10.56
CA LEU A 403 33.37 -6.78 -9.51
C LEU A 403 33.52 -8.18 -10.15
N GLY A 404 34.58 -8.91 -9.78
CA GLY A 404 34.83 -10.27 -10.28
C GLY A 404 33.96 -11.35 -9.64
N ALA A 405 33.24 -11.02 -8.57
CA ALA A 405 32.36 -11.89 -7.81
C ALA A 405 31.16 -11.08 -7.27
N PRO A 406 30.03 -11.72 -6.97
CA PRO A 406 28.92 -11.04 -6.31
C PRO A 406 29.36 -10.56 -4.93
N ALA A 407 28.96 -9.33 -4.59
CA ALA A 407 29.07 -8.84 -3.22
C ALA A 407 28.22 -9.71 -2.30
N LEU A 408 28.72 -9.98 -1.10
CA LEU A 408 28.06 -10.79 -0.10
C LEU A 408 26.71 -10.16 0.27
N ARG A 409 25.64 -10.96 0.31
CA ARG A 409 24.35 -10.47 0.78
C ARG A 409 24.38 -10.21 2.27
N ARG A 410 23.70 -9.16 2.74
CA ARG A 410 23.54 -8.91 4.18
C ARG A 410 22.67 -10.01 4.80
N THR A 411 23.12 -10.57 5.92
CA THR A 411 22.34 -11.55 6.69
C THR A 411 21.10 -10.88 7.27
N ASP A 412 19.93 -11.49 7.06
CA ASP A 412 18.63 -11.04 7.58
C ASP A 412 18.27 -9.58 7.28
N ARG A 413 18.84 -9.00 6.21
CA ARG A 413 18.57 -7.63 5.77
C ARG A 413 18.67 -7.50 4.24
N PRO A 414 18.01 -6.49 3.64
CA PRO A 414 18.11 -6.25 2.20
C PRO A 414 19.48 -5.71 1.77
N GLY A 415 19.81 -5.85 0.48
CA GLY A 415 21.04 -5.37 -0.13
C GLY A 415 22.28 -6.24 0.13
N VAL A 416 23.45 -5.65 -0.12
CA VAL A 416 24.77 -6.31 -0.02
C VAL A 416 25.66 -5.69 1.06
N SER A 417 26.66 -6.44 1.51
CA SER A 417 27.64 -6.07 2.52
C SER A 417 28.65 -5.11 1.91
N ALA A 418 28.39 -3.82 2.04
CA ALA A 418 29.22 -2.77 1.49
C ALA A 418 29.08 -1.49 2.32
N ALA A 419 30.09 -0.62 2.27
CA ALA A 419 30.11 0.65 2.98
C ALA A 419 30.80 1.73 2.14
N ARG A 420 30.27 2.96 2.21
CA ARG A 420 30.99 4.17 1.79
C ARG A 420 31.55 4.81 3.05
N VAL A 421 32.87 4.90 3.14
CA VAL A 421 33.56 5.49 4.29
C VAL A 421 34.34 6.72 3.83
N THR A 422 34.45 7.73 4.68
CA THR A 422 35.34 8.86 4.44
C THR A 422 36.71 8.53 5.01
N VAL A 423 37.72 8.51 4.15
CA VAL A 423 39.11 8.26 4.54
C VAL A 423 39.72 9.56 5.02
N THR A 424 40.20 9.54 6.27
CA THR A 424 40.84 10.68 6.95
C THR A 424 42.26 10.32 7.39
N GLU A 425 42.95 11.25 8.05
CA GLU A 425 44.28 10.99 8.65
C GLU A 425 44.21 10.03 9.84
N SER A 426 43.04 9.90 10.46
CA SER A 426 42.82 8.96 11.55
C SER A 426 42.56 7.56 11.00
N LYS A 427 43.31 6.59 11.50
CA LYS A 427 43.10 5.18 11.14
C LYS A 427 41.73 4.71 11.61
N ALA A 428 40.93 4.24 10.65
CA ALA A 428 39.63 3.66 10.90
C ALA A 428 39.55 2.26 10.28
N TYR A 429 38.50 1.55 10.66
CA TYR A 429 38.28 0.16 10.25
C TYR A 429 36.83 -0.06 9.84
N ALA A 430 36.62 -0.95 8.88
CA ALA A 430 35.32 -1.46 8.43
C ALA A 430 35.24 -2.99 8.60
N PHE A 431 34.01 -3.51 8.57
CA PHE A 431 33.71 -4.96 8.62
C PHE A 431 34.38 -5.69 9.79
N GLU A 432 34.13 -5.21 11.01
CA GLU A 432 34.67 -5.82 12.24
C GLU A 432 36.20 -5.87 12.28
N GLY A 433 36.85 -4.82 11.76
CA GLY A 433 38.31 -4.72 11.79
C GLY A 433 39.03 -5.36 10.61
N ARG A 434 38.30 -5.99 9.68
CA ARG A 434 38.89 -6.70 8.53
C ARG A 434 39.54 -5.79 7.50
N ILE A 435 39.08 -4.53 7.38
CA ILE A 435 39.62 -3.58 6.42
C ILE A 435 39.97 -2.28 7.14
N GLY A 436 41.27 -1.97 7.24
CA GLY A 436 41.79 -0.73 7.82
C GLY A 436 42.12 0.29 6.73
N PHE A 437 41.77 1.55 6.95
CA PHE A 437 42.02 2.64 6.01
C PHE A 437 42.44 3.92 6.74
N GLN A 438 43.36 4.66 6.11
CA GLN A 438 43.81 5.99 6.50
C GLN A 438 44.47 6.66 5.29
N ARG A 439 44.50 7.99 5.27
CA ARG A 439 45.40 8.75 4.38
C ARG A 439 46.54 9.36 5.19
N VAL A 440 47.66 9.63 4.55
CA VAL A 440 48.86 10.23 5.18
C VAL A 440 49.04 11.70 4.76
N GLY A 441 48.22 12.19 3.82
CA GLY A 441 48.22 13.58 3.35
C GLY A 441 47.11 13.80 2.32
N GLY A 442 46.96 15.03 1.84
CA GLY A 442 45.91 15.41 0.89
C GLY A 442 44.56 15.70 1.54
N ALA A 443 43.50 15.78 0.73
CA ALA A 443 42.14 15.98 1.23
C ALA A 443 41.48 14.64 1.59
N ASP A 444 40.48 14.70 2.47
CA ASP A 444 39.60 13.56 2.75
C ASP A 444 38.88 13.13 1.47
N PHE A 445 38.65 11.84 1.32
CA PHE A 445 37.96 11.28 0.16
C PHE A 445 37.11 10.09 0.55
N ASP A 446 36.09 9.80 -0.26
CA ASP A 446 35.25 8.63 -0.04
C ASP A 446 35.84 7.37 -0.66
N LEU A 447 35.82 6.29 0.12
CA LEU A 447 36.20 4.95 -0.28
C LEU A 447 34.98 4.04 -0.21
N TYR A 448 34.70 3.36 -1.32
CA TYR A 448 33.72 2.28 -1.36
C TYR A 448 34.42 0.98 -1.01
N ILE A 449 33.94 0.31 0.03
CA ILE A 449 34.43 -1.00 0.48
C ILE A 449 33.29 -1.99 0.29
N ILE A 450 33.54 -3.04 -0.49
CA ILE A 450 32.55 -4.04 -0.88
C ILE A 450 33.11 -5.40 -0.46
N GLU A 451 32.33 -6.17 0.29
CA GLU A 451 32.68 -7.51 0.76
C GLU A 451 32.12 -8.60 -0.15
#